data_AF-A0A9P0CPM7-F1
#
_entry.id   AF-A0A9P0CPM7-F1
#
_cell.length_a   1.000
_cell.length_b   1.000
_cell.length_c   1.000
_cell.angle_alpha   90.00
_cell.angle_beta   90.00
_cell.angle_gamma   90.00
#
_symmetry.space_group_name_H-M   'P 1'
#
loop_
_entity.id
_entity.type
_entity.pdbx_description
1 polymer ?
#
loop_
_entity_poly.entity_id
_entity_poly.type
_entity_poly.pdbx_seq_one_letter_code
_entity_poly.pdbx_strand_id
1 'polypeptide(L)'
;MFNYFIFNGFDFSNKKLLYLHDNHVKLFKIVSICCKNSSFIGVTVTQNTNKMVKLFLLFYVITLTNSMEYLNNGPYKIPALGLGTFTVTDNQELTKAVNEALKIGYRHIDTASIYQNEHIIGKVLKEWISSGKLKREDLFITTKLSVFDEFPEKVEETIKTSLKKLQLDYIDLWLIHFPVASVVNGKYLLGKPQPTDFISVWKKMEEQVDAGRTRTIGLSNFNISQIERVQKVARIQPANLQVETHLYFQQQELRDFARKNNITVVAYSPLGAPGLNIFFKDINASPVKLPDILNDPVVKTISEKHRKSHAQVAIRYLLQLGLVVIPKSTNPKRLRENFDIFDFTLDQDDMKALEGLDRGKTAKIFTFEGLGEKITEHPEYPFYENLPEAS
;
A
#
# COMPACT_ATOMS: atom_id res chain seq x y z
N MET A 1 -16.20 23.88 40.66
CA MET A 1 -15.89 22.46 40.40
C MET A 1 -15.75 22.28 38.91
N PHE A 2 -14.53 22.06 38.41
CA PHE A 2 -14.34 21.60 37.03
C PHE A 2 -14.66 20.11 37.02
N ASN A 3 -15.84 19.75 36.52
CA ASN A 3 -16.14 18.35 36.26
C ASN A 3 -15.39 17.96 34.98
N TYR A 4 -14.45 17.03 35.09
CA TYR A 4 -13.83 16.41 33.93
C TYR A 4 -14.83 15.42 33.34
N PHE A 5 -15.16 15.57 32.06
CA PHE A 5 -16.12 14.73 31.35
C PHE A 5 -15.39 13.87 30.33
N ILE A 6 -15.51 12.54 30.44
CA ILE A 6 -14.98 11.57 29.46
C ILE A 6 -16.12 11.23 28.48
N PHE A 7 -15.89 11.37 27.17
CA PHE A 7 -16.90 11.18 26.13
C PHE A 7 -16.60 9.96 25.26
N ASN A 8 -17.61 9.13 25.01
CA ASN A 8 -17.47 7.84 24.31
C ASN A 8 -17.98 7.85 22.86
N GLY A 9 -18.47 8.98 22.32
CA GLY A 9 -18.90 9.08 20.93
C GLY A 9 -19.45 10.45 20.55
N PHE A 10 -19.24 10.85 19.29
CA PHE A 10 -19.68 12.12 18.70
C PHE A 10 -20.32 11.88 17.33
N ASP A 11 -21.51 12.46 17.10
CA ASP A 11 -22.12 12.55 15.77
C ASP A 11 -22.28 14.03 15.38
N PHE A 12 -21.35 14.51 14.57
CA PHE A 12 -21.34 15.89 14.07
C PHE A 12 -22.48 16.17 13.08
N SER A 13 -22.99 15.15 12.38
CA SER A 13 -24.03 15.30 11.36
C SER A 13 -25.39 15.66 11.96
N ASN A 14 -25.69 15.14 13.15
CA ASN A 14 -26.99 15.34 13.82
C ASN A 14 -26.97 16.35 14.99
N LYS A 15 -25.85 17.06 15.24
CA LYS A 15 -25.70 18.02 16.35
C LYS A 15 -26.11 17.47 17.73
N LYS A 16 -25.82 16.19 17.98
CA LYS A 16 -26.16 15.49 19.23
C LYS A 16 -24.89 15.01 19.92
N LEU A 17 -24.83 15.20 21.23
CA LEU A 17 -23.78 14.68 22.09
C LEU A 17 -24.41 13.64 23.02
N LEU A 18 -23.91 12.40 22.97
CA LEU A 18 -24.28 11.36 23.92
C LEU A 18 -23.29 11.35 25.09
N TYR A 19 -23.85 11.36 26.29
CA TYR A 19 -23.10 11.28 27.54
C TYR A 19 -23.61 10.11 28.36
N LEU A 20 -22.68 9.33 28.91
CA LEU A 20 -22.94 8.27 29.88
C LEU A 20 -22.34 8.67 31.21
N HIS A 21 -23.17 8.77 32.24
CA HIS A 21 -22.74 8.95 33.63
C HIS A 21 -23.66 8.19 34.54
N ASP A 22 -23.06 7.37 35.40
CA ASP A 22 -23.75 6.51 36.36
C ASP A 22 -24.82 5.66 35.69
N ASN A 23 -24.46 5.03 34.55
CA ASN A 23 -25.33 4.19 33.73
C ASN A 23 -26.59 4.86 33.14
N HIS A 24 -26.68 6.20 33.19
CA HIS A 24 -27.72 6.95 32.50
C HIS A 24 -27.19 7.62 31.24
N VAL A 25 -27.87 7.37 30.12
CA VAL A 25 -27.63 8.09 28.85
C VAL A 25 -28.34 9.44 28.92
N LYS A 26 -27.58 10.53 28.81
CA LYS A 26 -28.11 11.89 28.64
C LYS A 26 -27.78 12.37 27.23
N LEU A 27 -28.80 12.90 26.55
CA LEU A 27 -28.67 13.49 25.22
C LEU A 27 -28.59 15.01 25.34
N PHE A 28 -27.56 15.60 24.75
CA PHE A 28 -27.43 17.06 24.68
C PHE A 28 -27.54 17.52 23.23
N LYS A 29 -28.18 18.67 23.04
CA LYS A 29 -28.23 19.35 21.74
C LYS A 29 -27.05 20.33 21.66
N ILE A 30 -26.26 20.22 20.60
CA ILE A 30 -25.15 21.14 20.33
C ILE A 30 -25.73 22.45 19.79
N VAL A 31 -25.54 23.53 20.54
CA VAL A 31 -26.03 24.87 20.17
C VAL A 31 -24.99 25.64 19.37
N SER A 32 -23.72 25.56 19.77
CA SER A 32 -22.61 26.18 19.03
C SER A 32 -21.29 25.49 19.34
N ILE A 33 -20.38 25.52 18.36
CA ILE A 33 -18.98 25.12 18.49
C ILE A 33 -18.15 26.40 18.36
N CYS A 34 -17.29 26.70 19.33
CA CYS A 34 -16.44 27.87 19.32
C CYS A 34 -14.98 27.42 19.32
N CYS A 35 -14.26 27.68 18.24
CA CYS A 35 -12.82 27.42 18.14
C CYS A 35 -12.03 28.64 18.64
N LYS A 36 -11.13 28.42 19.59
CA LYS A 36 -9.92 29.24 19.75
C LYS A 36 -8.74 28.32 20.12
N ASN A 37 -7.80 28.23 19.18
CA ASN A 37 -6.56 27.45 19.16
C ASN A 37 -6.67 25.92 19.06
N SER A 38 -5.71 25.37 18.33
CA SER A 38 -5.51 23.97 17.87
C SER A 38 -5.41 22.91 18.97
N SER A 39 -5.70 23.27 20.22
CA SER A 39 -5.63 22.37 21.37
C SER A 39 -6.96 22.23 22.13
N PHE A 40 -7.98 23.03 21.78
CA PHE A 40 -9.25 23.07 22.51
C PHE A 40 -10.45 23.24 21.56
N ILE A 41 -11.47 22.40 21.73
CA ILE A 41 -12.81 22.67 21.19
C ILE A 41 -13.74 23.03 22.35
N GLY A 42 -14.25 24.26 22.34
CA GLY A 42 -15.35 24.67 23.22
C GLY A 42 -16.69 24.29 22.58
N VAL A 43 -17.50 23.50 23.28
CA VAL A 43 -18.86 23.18 22.83
C VAL A 43 -19.87 23.75 23.83
N THR A 44 -20.86 24.48 23.33
CA THR A 44 -22.00 24.92 24.14
C THR A 44 -23.15 23.97 23.92
N VAL A 45 -23.64 23.37 25.01
CA VAL A 45 -24.73 22.41 24.99
C VAL A 45 -25.91 22.89 25.83
N THR A 46 -27.11 22.44 25.46
CA THR A 46 -28.31 22.58 26.27
C THR A 46 -28.87 21.22 26.62
N GLN A 47 -29.30 21.08 27.87
CA GLN A 47 -30.11 19.96 28.34
C GLN A 47 -31.56 20.46 28.47
N ASN A 48 -32.53 19.63 28.07
CA ASN A 48 -33.98 19.87 28.10
C ASN A 48 -34.38 21.11 28.93
N THR A 49 -34.71 22.17 28.19
CA THR A 49 -35.24 23.48 28.64
C THR A 49 -34.33 24.31 29.58
N ASN A 50 -33.60 25.25 28.95
CA ASN A 50 -33.21 26.57 29.46
C ASN A 50 -31.98 26.77 30.39
N LYS A 51 -31.10 25.79 30.60
CA LYS A 51 -29.74 26.07 31.11
C LYS A 51 -28.66 25.79 30.08
N MET A 52 -27.93 26.84 29.66
CA MET A 52 -26.73 26.70 28.84
C MET A 52 -25.55 26.26 29.71
N VAL A 53 -24.88 25.18 29.31
CA VAL A 53 -23.64 24.73 29.93
C VAL A 53 -22.53 24.84 28.89
N LYS A 54 -21.47 25.59 29.23
CA LYS A 54 -20.22 25.61 28.43
C LYS A 54 -19.37 24.43 28.86
N LEU A 55 -19.05 23.56 27.91
CA LEU A 55 -18.18 22.42 28.13
C LEU A 55 -16.87 22.63 27.37
N PHE A 56 -15.76 22.42 28.07
CA PHE A 56 -14.43 22.37 27.45
C PHE A 56 -14.05 20.90 27.27
N LEU A 57 -14.05 20.45 26.02
CA LEU A 57 -13.60 19.12 25.66
C LEU A 57 -12.08 19.16 25.47
N LEU A 58 -11.37 18.70 26.48
CA LEU A 58 -9.96 18.36 26.39
C LEU A 58 -9.86 16.87 26.03
N PHE A 59 -8.94 16.49 25.15
CA PHE A 59 -8.43 15.11 24.94
C PHE A 59 -8.86 14.19 23.79
N TYR A 60 -9.71 14.57 22.82
CA TYR A 60 -9.97 13.64 21.67
C TYR A 60 -9.69 14.18 20.27
N VAL A 61 -9.39 15.48 20.13
CA VAL A 61 -9.18 16.08 18.79
C VAL A 61 -7.71 16.02 18.37
N ILE A 62 -6.77 16.00 19.33
CA ILE A 62 -5.33 16.00 19.04
C ILE A 62 -4.85 14.62 18.54
N THR A 63 -5.55 13.53 18.87
CA THR A 63 -5.19 12.18 18.43
C THR A 63 -5.78 11.76 17.09
N LEU A 64 -6.65 12.56 16.47
CA LEU A 64 -7.40 12.17 15.27
C LEU A 64 -6.87 12.70 13.94
N THR A 65 -5.71 13.38 13.88
CA THR A 65 -5.29 14.03 12.62
C THR A 65 -3.91 13.65 12.09
N ASN A 66 -3.32 12.51 12.49
CA ASN A 66 -2.01 12.07 11.93
C ASN A 66 -1.65 10.58 12.11
N SER A 67 -2.59 9.71 12.48
CA SER A 67 -2.28 8.27 12.64
C SER A 67 -2.31 7.56 11.29
N MET A 68 -1.32 6.68 11.06
CA MET A 68 -1.30 5.75 9.92
C MET A 68 -2.67 5.08 9.75
N GLU A 69 -3.26 5.21 8.56
CA GLU A 69 -4.47 4.49 8.20
C GLU A 69 -4.16 3.01 7.92
N TYR A 70 -5.14 2.13 8.17
CA TYR A 70 -5.00 0.69 7.94
C TYR A 70 -6.15 0.16 7.11
N LEU A 71 -5.84 -0.61 6.07
CA LEU A 71 -6.81 -1.27 5.21
C LEU A 71 -6.93 -2.75 5.55
N ASN A 72 -7.99 -3.40 5.06
CA ASN A 72 -8.13 -4.85 5.19
C ASN A 72 -7.03 -5.56 4.39
N ASN A 73 -6.65 -6.76 4.79
CA ASN A 73 -5.80 -7.65 4.02
C ASN A 73 -6.14 -9.07 4.44
N GLY A 74 -7.21 -9.62 3.86
CA GLY A 74 -7.86 -10.81 4.38
C GLY A 74 -8.30 -10.60 5.84
N PRO A 75 -7.97 -11.51 6.78
CA PRO A 75 -8.34 -11.36 8.19
C PRO A 75 -7.44 -10.38 8.97
N TYR A 76 -6.38 -9.85 8.35
CA TYR A 76 -5.43 -8.94 8.99
C TYR A 76 -5.62 -7.49 8.49
N LYS A 77 -4.86 -6.57 9.08
CA LYS A 77 -4.77 -5.17 8.65
C LYS A 77 -3.42 -4.90 8.02
N ILE A 78 -3.40 -4.09 6.97
CA ILE A 78 -2.19 -3.60 6.29
C ILE A 78 -2.08 -2.09 6.47
N PRO A 79 -0.92 -1.53 6.84
CA PRO A 79 -0.71 -0.08 6.82
C PRO A 79 -0.92 0.48 5.41
N ALA A 80 -1.71 1.53 5.29
CA ALA A 80 -2.08 2.15 4.02
C ALA A 80 -0.87 2.75 3.28
N LEU A 81 0.22 3.05 3.98
CA LEU A 81 1.49 3.50 3.41
C LEU A 81 2.62 2.55 3.79
N GLY A 82 3.39 2.12 2.79
CA GLY A 82 4.61 1.35 2.96
C GLY A 82 5.82 1.92 2.22
N LEU A 83 7.00 1.40 2.55
CA LEU A 83 8.24 1.71 1.84
C LEU A 83 8.48 0.68 0.73
N GLY A 84 8.46 1.10 -0.52
CA GLY A 84 8.95 0.28 -1.64
C GLY A 84 10.48 0.21 -1.66
N THR A 85 11.04 -0.97 -1.95
CA THR A 85 12.50 -1.20 -1.92
C THR A 85 13.11 -1.64 -3.25
N PHE A 86 12.32 -1.65 -4.33
CA PHE A 86 12.81 -1.95 -5.68
C PHE A 86 13.90 -0.94 -6.12
N THR A 87 14.85 -1.43 -6.92
CA THR A 87 16.02 -0.72 -7.48
C THR A 87 17.07 -0.19 -6.50
N VAL A 88 16.99 -0.48 -5.20
CA VAL A 88 18.07 -0.12 -4.26
C VAL A 88 19.08 -1.26 -4.22
N THR A 89 20.19 -1.08 -4.95
CA THR A 89 21.29 -2.05 -5.02
C THR A 89 22.43 -1.74 -4.06
N ASP A 90 22.59 -0.47 -3.64
CA ASP A 90 23.58 -0.09 -2.65
C ASP A 90 23.13 -0.46 -1.22
N ASN A 91 23.94 -1.29 -0.57
CA ASN A 91 23.63 -1.83 0.75
C ASN A 91 23.56 -0.74 1.83
N GLN A 92 24.43 0.28 1.77
CA GLN A 92 24.44 1.36 2.77
C GLN A 92 23.26 2.31 2.58
N GLU A 93 22.93 2.62 1.32
CA GLU A 93 21.78 3.42 0.95
C GLU A 93 20.49 2.77 1.43
N LEU A 94 20.31 1.47 1.17
CA LEU A 94 19.14 0.73 1.65
C LEU A 94 19.08 0.68 3.19
N THR A 95 20.20 0.40 3.84
CA THR A 95 20.28 0.38 5.32
C THR A 95 19.85 1.72 5.91
N LYS A 96 20.34 2.84 5.35
CA LYS A 96 19.97 4.19 5.78
C LYS A 96 18.49 4.47 5.53
N ALA A 97 17.99 4.12 4.35
CA ALA A 97 16.59 4.34 3.96
C ALA A 97 15.60 3.61 4.87
N VAL A 98 15.84 2.31 5.14
CA VAL A 98 14.96 1.51 6.02
C VAL A 98 15.02 2.04 7.46
N ASN A 99 16.22 2.33 7.99
CA ASN A 99 16.36 2.92 9.31
C ASN A 99 15.60 4.25 9.44
N GLU A 100 15.71 5.12 8.43
CA GLU A 100 15.04 6.41 8.44
C GLU A 100 13.52 6.27 8.34
N ALA A 101 13.03 5.38 7.47
CA ALA A 101 11.61 5.09 7.37
C ALA A 101 11.02 4.58 8.70
N LEU A 102 11.71 3.67 9.39
CA LEU A 102 11.27 3.16 10.69
C LEU A 102 11.23 4.25 11.77
N LYS A 103 12.22 5.17 11.79
CA LYS A 103 12.23 6.37 12.66
C LYS A 103 11.10 7.32 12.34
N ILE A 104 10.79 7.51 11.05
CA ILE A 104 9.73 8.39 10.58
C ILE A 104 8.36 7.92 11.09
N GLY A 105 8.13 6.61 11.06
CA GLY A 105 6.87 6.00 11.45
C GLY A 105 6.36 4.92 10.49
N TYR A 106 7.09 4.60 9.41
CA TYR A 106 6.72 3.51 8.52
C TYR A 106 6.67 2.20 9.29
N ARG A 107 5.62 1.42 9.04
CA ARG A 107 5.45 0.07 9.60
C ARG A 107 5.26 -0.99 8.52
N HIS A 108 5.07 -0.59 7.26
CA HIS A 108 5.00 -1.49 6.12
C HIS A 108 6.25 -1.37 5.26
N ILE A 109 6.93 -2.48 5.00
CA ILE A 109 8.06 -2.58 4.05
C ILE A 109 7.70 -3.57 2.96
N ASP A 110 7.79 -3.13 1.71
CA ASP A 110 7.58 -3.95 0.51
C ASP A 110 8.93 -4.27 -0.15
N THR A 111 9.23 -5.56 -0.28
CA THR A 111 10.42 -6.11 -0.94
C THR A 111 10.04 -7.30 -1.84
N ALA A 112 11.03 -7.98 -2.41
CA ALA A 112 10.85 -9.21 -3.19
C ALA A 112 12.14 -10.02 -3.22
N SER A 113 12.01 -11.34 -3.38
CA SER A 113 13.17 -12.24 -3.53
C SER A 113 14.12 -11.79 -4.66
N ILE A 114 13.54 -11.37 -5.80
CA ILE A 114 14.30 -10.97 -7.00
C ILE A 114 15.03 -9.63 -6.83
N TYR A 115 14.68 -8.81 -5.83
CA TYR A 115 15.39 -7.55 -5.58
C TYR A 115 16.78 -7.77 -4.96
N GLN A 116 17.05 -9.00 -4.51
CA GLN A 116 18.32 -9.43 -3.91
C GLN A 116 18.77 -8.62 -2.68
N ASN A 117 17.85 -7.89 -2.05
CA ASN A 117 18.15 -6.95 -0.97
C ASN A 117 17.44 -7.27 0.36
N GLU A 118 16.66 -8.37 0.42
CA GLU A 118 16.00 -8.87 1.63
C GLU A 118 16.97 -9.06 2.82
N HIS A 119 18.19 -9.51 2.55
CA HIS A 119 19.19 -9.76 3.58
C HIS A 119 19.69 -8.48 4.28
N ILE A 120 19.61 -7.33 3.60
CA ILE A 120 19.93 -6.02 4.19
C ILE A 120 18.77 -5.55 5.05
N ILE A 121 17.54 -5.66 4.53
CA ILE A 121 16.31 -5.34 5.27
C ILE A 121 16.25 -6.16 6.56
N GLY A 122 16.50 -7.48 6.47
CA GLY A 122 16.49 -8.37 7.61
C GLY A 122 17.49 -8.02 8.71
N LYS A 123 18.67 -7.50 8.36
CA LYS A 123 19.64 -7.00 9.34
C LYS A 123 19.07 -5.79 10.11
N VAL A 124 18.52 -4.81 9.40
CA VAL A 124 17.90 -3.63 10.02
C VAL A 124 16.72 -4.02 10.91
N LEU A 125 15.83 -4.89 10.43
CA LEU A 125 14.68 -5.35 11.22
C LEU A 125 15.13 -6.04 12.51
N LYS A 126 16.10 -6.94 12.44
CA LYS A 126 16.64 -7.63 13.61
C LYS A 126 17.24 -6.67 14.63
N GLU A 127 17.98 -5.65 14.18
CA GLU A 127 18.53 -4.61 15.06
C GLU A 127 17.44 -3.82 15.78
N TRP A 128 16.38 -3.42 15.08
CA TRP A 128 15.26 -2.69 15.67
C TRP A 128 14.47 -3.54 16.68
N ILE A 129 14.23 -4.81 16.35
CA ILE A 129 13.50 -5.74 17.20
C ILE A 129 14.32 -6.10 18.45
N SER A 130 15.59 -6.47 18.27
CA SER A 130 16.46 -6.86 19.41
C SER A 130 16.81 -5.70 20.33
N SER A 131 16.83 -4.45 19.83
CA SER A 131 16.99 -3.26 20.67
C SER A 131 15.71 -2.83 21.40
N GLY A 132 14.58 -3.50 21.16
CA GLY A 132 13.30 -3.18 21.79
C GLY A 132 12.64 -1.90 21.27
N LYS A 133 13.13 -1.32 20.17
CA LYS A 133 12.54 -0.11 19.57
C LYS A 133 11.20 -0.37 18.90
N LEU A 134 11.01 -1.58 18.39
CA LEU A 134 9.77 -2.08 17.80
C LEU A 134 9.61 -3.56 18.12
N LYS A 135 8.37 -4.04 18.17
CA LYS A 135 8.08 -5.47 18.20
C LYS A 135 7.87 -5.98 16.78
N ARG A 136 8.01 -7.30 16.57
CA ARG A 136 7.78 -7.90 15.24
C ARG A 136 6.34 -7.69 14.78
N GLU A 137 5.38 -7.75 15.71
CA GLU A 137 3.96 -7.54 15.43
C GLU A 137 3.58 -6.09 15.09
N ASP A 138 4.47 -5.12 15.35
CA ASP A 138 4.28 -3.72 14.94
C ASP A 138 4.60 -3.51 13.45
N LEU A 139 5.21 -4.50 12.80
CA LEU A 139 5.68 -4.43 11.42
C LEU A 139 4.82 -5.29 10.49
N PHE A 140 4.64 -4.78 9.27
CA PHE A 140 4.02 -5.48 8.15
C PHE A 140 5.06 -5.66 7.03
N ILE A 141 5.53 -6.89 6.84
CA ILE A 141 6.55 -7.21 5.84
C ILE A 141 5.91 -7.93 4.66
N THR A 142 6.04 -7.32 3.48
CA THR A 142 5.62 -7.90 2.20
C THR A 142 6.85 -8.36 1.42
N THR A 143 6.87 -9.61 0.99
CA THR A 143 7.82 -10.09 -0.03
C THR A 143 7.09 -10.91 -1.09
N LYS A 144 7.81 -11.36 -2.11
CA LYS A 144 7.22 -11.96 -3.32
C LYS A 144 8.02 -13.18 -3.75
N LEU A 145 7.30 -14.22 -4.17
CA LEU A 145 7.84 -15.39 -4.83
C LEU A 145 8.57 -14.93 -6.10
N SER A 146 9.82 -15.36 -6.29
CA SER A 146 10.59 -14.95 -7.47
C SER A 146 9.97 -15.52 -8.74
N VAL A 147 9.94 -14.75 -9.84
CA VAL A 147 9.53 -15.27 -11.16
C VAL A 147 10.38 -16.45 -11.62
N PHE A 148 11.59 -16.60 -11.06
CA PHE A 148 12.48 -17.74 -11.31
C PHE A 148 12.12 -19.01 -10.54
N ASP A 149 11.23 -18.88 -9.56
CA ASP A 149 10.83 -19.93 -8.62
C ASP A 149 9.31 -20.14 -8.60
N GLU A 150 8.57 -19.59 -9.57
CA GLU A 150 7.11 -19.73 -9.72
C GLU A 150 6.71 -21.13 -10.23
N PHE A 151 7.30 -22.16 -9.63
CA PHE A 151 7.02 -23.58 -9.85
C PHE A 151 6.57 -24.23 -8.53
N PRO A 152 5.55 -25.12 -8.53
CA PRO A 152 5.01 -25.68 -7.29
C PRO A 152 6.05 -26.28 -6.34
N GLU A 153 7.04 -26.98 -6.87
CA GLU A 153 8.13 -27.61 -6.12
C GLU A 153 9.13 -26.63 -5.49
N LYS A 154 9.14 -25.37 -5.94
CA LYS A 154 10.05 -24.32 -5.47
C LYS A 154 9.45 -23.41 -4.39
N VAL A 155 8.13 -23.34 -4.30
CA VAL A 155 7.40 -22.44 -3.39
C VAL A 155 7.91 -22.52 -1.95
N GLU A 156 8.02 -23.71 -1.37
CA GLU A 156 8.47 -23.87 0.03
C GLU A 156 9.94 -23.49 0.22
N GLU A 157 10.81 -23.81 -0.74
CA GLU A 157 12.23 -23.46 -0.71
C GLU A 157 12.41 -21.93 -0.73
N THR A 158 11.66 -21.24 -1.59
CA THR A 158 11.77 -19.79 -1.77
C THR A 158 11.29 -19.02 -0.54
N ILE A 159 10.13 -19.37 0.05
CA ILE A 159 9.68 -18.67 1.26
C ILE A 159 10.62 -18.89 2.45
N LYS A 160 11.16 -20.10 2.63
CA LYS A 160 12.16 -20.39 3.68
C LYS A 160 13.43 -19.56 3.46
N THR A 161 13.84 -19.39 2.21
CA THR A 161 14.98 -18.56 1.84
C THR A 161 14.72 -17.09 2.16
N SER A 162 13.56 -16.55 1.81
CA SER A 162 13.15 -15.18 2.16
C SER A 162 13.12 -14.98 3.68
N LEU A 163 12.49 -15.89 4.43
CA LEU A 163 12.44 -15.84 5.91
C LEU A 163 13.85 -15.81 6.52
N LYS A 164 14.76 -16.66 6.03
CA LYS A 164 16.16 -16.68 6.48
C LYS A 164 16.87 -15.36 6.17
N LYS A 165 16.73 -14.82 4.95
CA LYS A 165 17.33 -13.54 4.57
C LYS A 165 16.78 -12.38 5.39
N LEU A 166 15.46 -12.33 5.56
CA LEU A 166 14.76 -11.33 6.37
C LEU A 166 14.99 -11.52 7.88
N GLN A 167 15.49 -12.68 8.30
CA GLN A 167 15.66 -13.08 9.70
C GLN A 167 14.33 -13.01 10.48
N LEU A 168 13.26 -13.53 9.89
CA LEU A 168 11.91 -13.54 10.44
C LEU A 168 11.36 -14.97 10.53
N ASP A 169 10.48 -15.21 11.50
CA ASP A 169 9.76 -16.47 11.62
C ASP A 169 8.54 -16.54 10.71
N TYR A 170 7.96 -15.38 10.37
CA TYR A 170 6.82 -15.26 9.45
C TYR A 170 6.87 -13.97 8.63
N ILE A 171 6.22 -14.00 7.46
CA ILE A 171 5.94 -12.86 6.56
C ILE A 171 4.49 -12.42 6.73
N ASP A 172 4.17 -11.13 6.63
CA ASP A 172 2.78 -10.66 6.78
C ASP A 172 1.98 -10.87 5.49
N LEU A 173 2.60 -10.60 4.34
CA LEU A 173 2.01 -10.78 3.01
C LEU A 173 3.04 -11.37 2.04
N TRP A 174 2.67 -12.48 1.40
CA TRP A 174 3.50 -13.11 0.38
C TRP A 174 2.78 -13.20 -0.95
N LEU A 175 3.38 -12.68 -2.02
CA LEU A 175 2.73 -12.55 -3.33
C LEU A 175 3.35 -13.47 -4.38
N ILE A 176 2.54 -14.03 -5.28
CA ILE A 176 3.05 -14.40 -6.61
C ILE A 176 3.43 -13.09 -7.31
N HIS A 177 4.66 -12.93 -7.78
CA HIS A 177 5.16 -11.62 -8.23
C HIS A 177 4.68 -11.27 -9.64
N PHE A 178 4.56 -12.28 -10.50
CA PHE A 178 4.06 -12.15 -11.86
C PHE A 178 3.31 -13.43 -12.27
N PRO A 179 2.36 -13.40 -13.20
CA PRO A 179 1.68 -14.64 -13.64
C PRO A 179 2.50 -15.49 -14.63
N VAL A 180 3.75 -15.10 -14.91
CA VAL A 180 4.63 -15.80 -15.87
C VAL A 180 5.97 -16.13 -15.19
N ALA A 181 6.16 -17.42 -14.94
CA ALA A 181 7.42 -17.98 -14.51
C ALA A 181 8.48 -17.85 -15.60
N SER A 182 9.74 -17.77 -15.22
CA SER A 182 10.85 -17.67 -16.15
C SER A 182 12.09 -18.39 -15.63
N VAL A 183 13.08 -18.59 -16.48
CA VAL A 183 14.41 -19.09 -16.08
C VAL A 183 15.47 -18.12 -16.55
N VAL A 184 16.53 -17.97 -15.74
CA VAL A 184 17.66 -17.10 -16.08
C VAL A 184 18.30 -17.58 -17.38
N ASN A 185 18.44 -16.69 -18.36
CA ASN A 185 19.12 -16.96 -19.64
C ASN A 185 20.34 -16.05 -19.88
N GLY A 186 20.75 -15.28 -18.86
CA GLY A 186 21.90 -14.38 -18.89
C GLY A 186 21.76 -13.14 -19.78
N LYS A 187 20.65 -13.00 -20.52
CA LYS A 187 20.44 -11.90 -21.49
C LYS A 187 19.41 -10.87 -21.03
N TYR A 188 18.36 -11.31 -20.33
CA TYR A 188 17.24 -10.46 -19.94
C TYR A 188 17.03 -10.48 -18.42
N LEU A 189 16.48 -9.40 -17.87
CA LEU A 189 16.22 -9.27 -16.44
C LEU A 189 15.26 -10.35 -15.90
N LEU A 190 14.21 -10.66 -16.66
CA LEU A 190 13.24 -11.71 -16.34
C LEU A 190 13.61 -13.04 -17.00
N GLY A 191 14.63 -13.11 -17.85
CA GLY A 191 15.07 -14.35 -18.49
C GLY A 191 14.11 -14.87 -19.58
N LYS A 192 14.01 -16.20 -19.71
CA LYS A 192 13.17 -16.90 -20.68
C LYS A 192 11.87 -17.38 -20.03
N PRO A 193 10.68 -16.94 -20.51
CA PRO A 193 9.38 -17.39 -20.01
C PRO A 193 9.25 -18.92 -20.08
N GLN A 194 8.61 -19.50 -19.08
CA GLN A 194 8.32 -20.92 -18.99
C GLN A 194 6.81 -21.15 -18.92
N PRO A 195 6.31 -22.32 -19.38
CA PRO A 195 4.93 -22.72 -19.11
C PRO A 195 4.61 -22.57 -17.63
N THR A 196 3.59 -21.78 -17.33
CA THR A 196 3.27 -21.40 -15.94
C THR A 196 1.96 -22.04 -15.51
N ASP A 197 1.96 -22.65 -14.34
CA ASP A 197 0.76 -23.11 -13.65
C ASP A 197 0.64 -22.41 -12.29
N PHE A 198 0.22 -21.14 -12.33
CA PHE A 198 0.04 -20.35 -11.11
C PHE A 198 -1.08 -20.90 -10.21
N ILE A 199 -1.94 -21.80 -10.71
CA ILE A 199 -2.96 -22.47 -9.91
C ILE A 199 -2.32 -23.49 -8.97
N SER A 200 -1.43 -24.33 -9.48
CA SER A 200 -0.67 -25.27 -8.65
C SER A 200 0.28 -24.53 -7.70
N VAL A 201 0.89 -23.42 -8.14
CA VAL A 201 1.68 -22.53 -7.26
C VAL A 201 0.80 -21.97 -6.13
N TRP A 202 -0.41 -21.50 -6.44
CA TRP A 202 -1.33 -20.96 -5.42
C TRP A 202 -1.63 -21.98 -4.32
N LYS A 203 -1.97 -23.22 -4.69
CA LYS A 203 -2.19 -24.31 -3.72
C LYS A 203 -0.98 -24.52 -2.80
N LYS A 204 0.23 -24.45 -3.35
CA LYS A 204 1.47 -24.53 -2.56
C LYS A 204 1.70 -23.32 -1.67
N MET A 205 1.24 -22.13 -2.06
CA MET A 205 1.26 -20.95 -1.19
C MET A 205 0.26 -21.08 -0.03
N GLU A 206 -0.91 -21.68 -0.24
CA GLU A 206 -1.87 -21.96 0.84
C GLU A 206 -1.27 -22.87 1.92
N GLU A 207 -0.50 -23.89 1.52
CA GLU A 207 0.25 -24.75 2.46
C GLU A 207 1.26 -23.94 3.31
N GLN A 208 1.79 -22.83 2.78
CA GLN A 208 2.71 -21.96 3.54
C GLN A 208 1.99 -21.09 4.58
N VAL A 209 0.71 -20.78 4.36
CA VAL A 209 -0.15 -20.15 5.37
C VAL A 209 -0.42 -21.14 6.49
N ASP A 210 -0.81 -22.37 6.16
CA ASP A 210 -1.07 -23.41 7.16
C ASP A 210 0.19 -23.73 7.99
N ALA A 211 1.38 -23.68 7.37
CA ALA A 211 2.66 -23.85 8.03
C ALA A 211 3.11 -22.63 8.87
N GLY A 212 2.32 -21.55 8.92
CA GLY A 212 2.61 -20.34 9.70
C GLY A 212 3.73 -19.46 9.14
N ARG A 213 4.22 -19.73 7.93
CA ARG A 213 5.35 -19.02 7.31
C ARG A 213 4.95 -17.67 6.71
N THR A 214 3.69 -17.52 6.34
CA THR A 214 3.09 -16.24 5.96
C THR A 214 1.69 -16.12 6.55
N ARG A 215 1.30 -14.91 6.95
CA ARG A 215 -0.05 -14.63 7.47
C ARG A 215 -1.10 -14.58 6.37
N THR A 216 -0.73 -13.99 5.23
CA THR A 216 -1.62 -13.85 4.07
C THR A 216 -0.86 -14.06 2.77
N ILE A 217 -1.61 -14.39 1.73
CA ILE A 217 -1.10 -14.56 0.38
C ILE A 217 -1.91 -13.74 -0.61
N GLY A 218 -1.27 -13.34 -1.70
CA GLY A 218 -1.88 -12.50 -2.71
C GLY A 218 -1.18 -12.61 -4.06
N LEU A 219 -1.59 -11.73 -4.97
CA LEU A 219 -1.16 -11.72 -6.36
C LEU A 219 -0.52 -10.38 -6.71
N SER A 220 0.40 -10.37 -7.67
CA SER A 220 0.98 -9.15 -8.21
C SER A 220 1.01 -9.22 -9.73
N ASN A 221 0.56 -8.16 -10.39
CA ASN A 221 0.45 -8.07 -11.86
C ASN A 221 -0.58 -8.99 -12.51
N PHE A 222 -1.51 -9.60 -11.78
CA PHE A 222 -2.56 -10.46 -12.34
C PHE A 222 -3.71 -9.61 -12.91
N ASN A 223 -4.29 -10.05 -14.02
CA ASN A 223 -5.52 -9.47 -14.57
C ASN A 223 -6.78 -10.16 -14.01
N ILE A 224 -7.97 -9.62 -14.32
CA ILE A 224 -9.25 -10.12 -13.80
C ILE A 224 -9.45 -11.62 -14.07
N SER A 225 -9.28 -12.06 -15.33
CA SER A 225 -9.48 -13.47 -15.71
C SER A 225 -8.55 -14.43 -14.94
N GLN A 226 -7.30 -14.04 -14.74
CA GLN A 226 -6.35 -14.83 -13.96
C GLN A 226 -6.71 -14.88 -12.48
N ILE A 227 -7.14 -13.75 -11.90
CA ILE A 227 -7.62 -13.70 -10.51
C ILE A 227 -8.83 -14.61 -10.33
N GLU A 228 -9.81 -14.55 -11.24
CA GLU A 228 -11.00 -15.41 -11.19
C GLU A 228 -10.64 -16.90 -11.24
N ARG A 229 -9.68 -17.30 -12.08
CA ARG A 229 -9.17 -18.68 -12.14
C ARG A 229 -8.58 -19.12 -10.80
N VAL A 230 -7.83 -18.26 -10.12
CA VAL A 230 -7.33 -18.54 -8.76
C VAL A 230 -8.48 -18.64 -7.77
N GLN A 231 -9.40 -17.67 -7.74
CA GLN A 231 -10.52 -17.64 -6.78
C GLN A 231 -11.42 -18.88 -6.86
N LYS A 232 -11.62 -19.44 -8.07
CA LYS A 232 -12.42 -20.65 -8.32
C LYS A 232 -11.89 -21.89 -7.60
N VAL A 233 -10.59 -21.95 -7.34
CA VAL A 233 -9.93 -23.14 -6.76
C VAL A 233 -9.30 -22.88 -5.39
N ALA A 234 -9.25 -21.61 -4.97
CA ALA A 234 -8.62 -21.18 -3.74
C ALA A 234 -9.45 -21.58 -2.51
N ARG A 235 -8.83 -22.33 -1.60
CA ARG A 235 -9.33 -22.52 -0.22
C ARG A 235 -9.09 -21.26 0.61
N ILE A 236 -7.94 -20.61 0.42
CA ILE A 236 -7.59 -19.32 1.01
C ILE A 236 -7.64 -18.29 -0.11
N GLN A 237 -8.64 -17.42 -0.08
CA GLN A 237 -8.83 -16.40 -1.12
C GLN A 237 -7.67 -15.39 -1.14
N PRO A 238 -7.30 -14.83 -2.31
CA PRO A 238 -6.27 -13.80 -2.39
C PRO A 238 -6.63 -12.59 -1.52
N ALA A 239 -5.78 -12.27 -0.56
CA ALA A 239 -6.00 -11.14 0.34
C ALA A 239 -5.65 -9.78 -0.30
N ASN A 240 -4.73 -9.82 -1.27
CA ASN A 240 -4.10 -8.65 -1.84
C ASN A 240 -3.87 -8.79 -3.34
N LEU A 241 -3.92 -7.66 -4.05
CA LEU A 241 -3.47 -7.49 -5.42
C LEU A 241 -2.51 -6.30 -5.50
N GLN A 242 -1.24 -6.55 -5.81
CA GLN A 242 -0.26 -5.50 -6.03
C GLN A 242 -0.10 -5.19 -7.53
N VAL A 243 -0.42 -3.97 -7.95
CA VAL A 243 -0.42 -3.58 -9.37
C VAL A 243 0.00 -2.13 -9.57
N GLU A 244 0.51 -1.82 -10.76
CA GLU A 244 0.92 -0.47 -11.13
C GLU A 244 -0.27 0.47 -11.07
N THR A 245 -0.26 1.44 -10.17
CA THR A 245 -1.37 2.39 -10.09
C THR A 245 -0.83 3.76 -9.74
N HIS A 246 -1.15 4.74 -10.57
CA HIS A 246 -0.76 6.14 -10.39
C HIS A 246 -1.75 7.06 -11.14
N LEU A 247 -1.56 8.37 -11.06
CA LEU A 247 -2.53 9.36 -11.59
C LEU A 247 -2.91 9.15 -13.06
N TYR A 248 -1.97 8.76 -13.93
CA TYR A 248 -2.28 8.48 -15.34
C TYR A 248 -2.71 7.03 -15.65
N PHE A 249 -2.65 6.11 -14.67
CA PHE A 249 -3.04 4.70 -14.86
C PHE A 249 -3.73 4.22 -13.59
N GLN A 250 -5.03 4.46 -13.51
CA GLN A 250 -5.79 4.36 -12.25
C GLN A 250 -6.50 3.01 -12.06
N GLN A 251 -6.56 2.21 -13.13
CA GLN A 251 -7.05 0.84 -13.14
C GLN A 251 -8.45 0.66 -12.52
N GLN A 252 -9.37 1.57 -12.82
CA GLN A 252 -10.71 1.60 -12.19
C GLN A 252 -11.42 0.26 -12.23
N GLU A 253 -11.51 -0.38 -13.40
CA GLU A 253 -12.16 -1.69 -13.57
C GLU A 253 -11.56 -2.78 -12.66
N LEU A 254 -10.23 -2.90 -12.65
CA LEU A 254 -9.52 -3.89 -11.84
C LEU A 254 -9.68 -3.62 -10.34
N ARG A 255 -9.64 -2.34 -9.93
CA ARG A 255 -9.86 -1.97 -8.53
C ARG A 255 -11.29 -2.23 -8.08
N ASP A 256 -12.27 -1.99 -8.94
CA ASP A 256 -13.68 -2.20 -8.62
C ASP A 256 -13.98 -3.71 -8.52
N PHE A 257 -13.39 -4.52 -9.41
CA PHE A 257 -13.38 -5.97 -9.30
C PHE A 257 -12.73 -6.43 -7.98
N ALA A 258 -11.54 -5.92 -7.64
CA ALA A 258 -10.85 -6.27 -6.41
C ALA A 258 -11.68 -5.92 -5.16
N ARG A 259 -12.27 -4.71 -5.12
CA ARG A 259 -13.16 -4.28 -4.04
C ARG A 259 -14.37 -5.20 -3.88
N LYS A 260 -15.04 -5.56 -4.98
CA LYS A 260 -16.19 -6.48 -4.97
C LYS A 260 -15.83 -7.86 -4.40
N ASN A 261 -14.58 -8.27 -4.57
CA ASN A 261 -14.04 -9.54 -4.12
C ASN A 261 -13.32 -9.48 -2.76
N ASN A 262 -13.39 -8.35 -2.05
CA ASN A 262 -12.67 -8.11 -0.78
C ASN A 262 -11.14 -8.28 -0.90
N ILE A 263 -10.58 -7.99 -2.07
CA ILE A 263 -9.15 -7.99 -2.35
C ILE A 263 -8.64 -6.57 -2.21
N THR A 264 -7.68 -6.35 -1.30
CA THR A 264 -7.08 -5.03 -1.15
C THR A 264 -6.04 -4.78 -2.22
N VAL A 265 -6.05 -3.59 -2.80
CA VAL A 265 -5.10 -3.22 -3.85
C VAL A 265 -3.92 -2.46 -3.26
N VAL A 266 -2.70 -2.88 -3.61
CA VAL A 266 -1.45 -2.15 -3.35
C VAL A 266 -0.95 -1.53 -4.64
N ALA A 267 -0.88 -0.21 -4.67
CA ALA A 267 -0.35 0.58 -5.78
C ALA A 267 1.18 0.62 -5.72
N TYR A 268 1.83 -0.12 -6.62
CA TYR A 268 3.26 0.09 -6.90
C TYR A 268 3.45 1.20 -7.93
N SER A 269 4.65 1.80 -7.93
CA SER A 269 4.99 2.98 -8.75
C SER A 269 3.99 4.15 -8.61
N PRO A 270 3.49 4.48 -7.40
CA PRO A 270 2.46 5.50 -7.22
C PRO A 270 2.88 6.91 -7.67
N LEU A 271 4.19 7.13 -7.83
CA LEU A 271 4.80 8.39 -8.25
C LEU A 271 5.32 8.38 -9.70
N GLY A 272 4.94 7.39 -10.53
CA GLY A 272 5.33 7.33 -11.96
C GLY A 272 6.77 6.90 -12.22
N ALA A 273 7.42 6.28 -11.22
CA ALA A 273 8.76 5.70 -11.30
C ALA A 273 9.85 6.59 -11.96
N PRO A 274 10.04 7.86 -11.57
CA PRO A 274 10.93 8.81 -12.25
C PRO A 274 12.41 8.38 -12.31
N GLY A 275 12.85 7.50 -11.40
CA GLY A 275 14.20 6.93 -11.38
C GLY A 275 14.39 5.63 -12.17
N LEU A 276 13.37 5.13 -12.86
CA LEU A 276 13.42 3.80 -13.49
C LEU A 276 14.46 3.69 -14.60
N ASN A 277 14.56 4.72 -15.45
CA ASN A 277 15.52 4.70 -16.56
C ASN A 277 16.99 4.75 -16.10
N ILE A 278 17.26 5.20 -14.86
CA ILE A 278 18.60 5.10 -14.25
C ILE A 278 18.92 3.62 -14.00
N PHE A 279 17.99 2.90 -13.36
CA PHE A 279 18.14 1.47 -13.13
C PHE A 279 18.25 0.67 -14.43
N PHE A 280 17.43 0.96 -15.44
CA PHE A 280 17.50 0.27 -16.74
C PHE A 280 18.85 0.48 -17.43
N LYS A 281 19.42 1.69 -17.33
CA LYS A 281 20.78 1.95 -17.82
C LYS A 281 21.81 1.05 -17.11
N ASP A 282 21.73 0.91 -15.79
CA ASP A 282 22.68 0.11 -15.00
C ASP A 282 22.65 -1.38 -15.35
N ILE A 283 21.49 -1.88 -15.81
CA ILE A 283 21.32 -3.28 -16.25
C ILE A 283 21.34 -3.45 -17.79
N ASN A 284 21.74 -2.41 -18.53
CA ASN A 284 21.79 -2.41 -19.99
C ASN A 284 20.45 -2.74 -20.69
N ALA A 285 19.34 -2.34 -20.08
CA ALA A 285 17.99 -2.42 -20.64
C ALA A 285 17.63 -1.10 -21.37
N SER A 286 16.76 -1.20 -22.38
CA SER A 286 16.27 -0.02 -23.10
C SER A 286 15.44 0.89 -22.18
N PRO A 287 15.59 2.22 -22.28
CA PRO A 287 14.77 3.14 -21.51
C PRO A 287 13.31 3.05 -21.96
N VAL A 288 12.39 3.34 -21.04
CA VAL A 288 10.96 3.43 -21.31
C VAL A 288 10.49 4.88 -21.22
N LYS A 289 9.36 5.17 -21.87
CA LYS A 289 8.69 6.46 -21.71
C LYS A 289 8.06 6.53 -20.33
N LEU A 290 8.55 7.42 -19.48
CA LEU A 290 8.00 7.64 -18.15
C LEU A 290 6.96 8.76 -18.18
N PRO A 291 5.81 8.60 -17.48
CA PRO A 291 4.83 9.65 -17.35
C PRO A 291 5.35 10.74 -16.40
N ASP A 292 5.21 12.00 -16.80
CA ASP A 292 5.44 13.12 -15.90
C ASP A 292 4.18 13.47 -15.12
N ILE A 293 3.83 12.61 -14.15
CA ILE A 293 2.65 12.83 -13.30
C ILE A 293 2.90 13.91 -12.25
N LEU A 294 4.15 14.13 -11.86
CA LEU A 294 4.48 15.06 -10.78
C LEU A 294 4.46 16.51 -11.26
N ASN A 295 4.63 16.78 -12.56
CA ASN A 295 4.54 18.14 -13.09
C ASN A 295 3.22 18.41 -13.85
N ASP A 296 2.20 17.57 -13.69
CA ASP A 296 0.88 17.82 -14.28
C ASP A 296 0.28 19.14 -13.74
N PRO A 297 -0.25 20.04 -14.58
CA PRO A 297 -0.85 21.30 -14.15
C PRO A 297 -1.98 21.14 -13.11
N VAL A 298 -2.77 20.06 -13.19
CA VAL A 298 -3.83 19.75 -12.22
C VAL A 298 -3.22 19.42 -10.87
N VAL A 299 -2.18 18.58 -10.85
CA VAL A 299 -1.45 18.23 -9.63
C VAL A 299 -0.82 19.46 -8.99
N LYS A 300 -0.22 20.34 -9.79
CA LYS A 300 0.33 21.61 -9.31
C LYS A 300 -0.73 22.49 -8.65
N THR A 301 -1.87 22.66 -9.31
CA THR A 301 -2.99 23.48 -8.79
C THR A 301 -3.49 22.96 -7.44
N ILE A 302 -3.68 21.65 -7.32
CA ILE A 302 -4.15 21.00 -6.09
C ILE A 302 -3.06 21.06 -4.99
N SER A 303 -1.79 20.90 -5.37
CA SER A 303 -0.66 21.04 -4.47
C SER A 303 -0.58 22.44 -3.83
N GLU A 304 -0.78 23.49 -4.63
CA GLU A 304 -0.83 24.87 -4.15
C GLU A 304 -2.01 25.10 -3.21
N LYS A 305 -3.20 24.59 -3.57
CA LYS A 305 -4.42 24.65 -2.74
C LYS A 305 -4.21 24.05 -1.35
N HIS A 306 -3.56 22.89 -1.27
CA HIS A 306 -3.36 22.16 0.00
C HIS A 306 -2.04 22.48 0.72
N ARG A 307 -1.15 23.25 0.10
CA ARG A 307 0.23 23.49 0.58
C ARG A 307 0.99 22.18 0.83
N LYS A 308 0.78 21.23 -0.07
CA LYS A 308 1.40 19.89 -0.07
C LYS A 308 2.24 19.73 -1.31
N SER A 309 3.21 18.83 -1.31
CA SER A 309 4.00 18.55 -2.52
C SER A 309 3.18 17.81 -3.57
N HIS A 310 3.67 17.81 -4.82
CA HIS A 310 3.06 17.04 -5.91
C HIS A 310 3.00 15.53 -5.58
N ALA A 311 4.04 15.00 -4.91
CA ALA A 311 4.07 13.60 -4.50
C ALA A 311 3.02 13.29 -3.42
N GLN A 312 2.83 14.19 -2.45
CA GLN A 312 1.80 14.04 -1.42
C GLN A 312 0.40 14.03 -2.02
N VAL A 313 0.12 14.88 -3.00
CA VAL A 313 -1.16 14.89 -3.73
C VAL A 313 -1.39 13.55 -4.45
N ALA A 314 -0.40 13.06 -5.20
CA ALA A 314 -0.49 11.79 -5.92
C ALA A 314 -0.72 10.60 -4.96
N ILE A 315 0.00 10.56 -3.84
CA ILE A 315 -0.15 9.53 -2.80
C ILE A 315 -1.52 9.60 -2.14
N ARG A 316 -1.95 10.81 -1.73
CA ARG A 316 -3.23 11.01 -1.03
C ARG A 316 -4.42 10.63 -1.90
N TYR A 317 -4.35 10.91 -3.20
CA TYR A 317 -5.37 10.50 -4.16
C TYR A 317 -5.60 8.99 -4.14
N LEU A 318 -4.53 8.21 -4.33
CA LEU A 318 -4.61 6.74 -4.33
C LEU A 318 -5.08 6.19 -2.98
N LEU A 319 -4.63 6.80 -1.88
CA LEU A 319 -5.08 6.43 -0.54
C LEU A 319 -6.59 6.67 -0.36
N GLN A 320 -7.12 7.82 -0.80
CA GLN A 320 -8.55 8.12 -0.73
C GLN A 320 -9.42 7.25 -1.66
N LEU A 321 -8.83 6.62 -2.68
CA LEU A 321 -9.50 5.56 -3.46
C LEU A 321 -9.59 4.22 -2.71
N GLY A 322 -9.00 4.14 -1.51
CA GLY A 322 -8.95 2.95 -0.66
C GLY A 322 -7.79 2.01 -1.01
N LEU A 323 -6.69 2.54 -1.55
CA LEU A 323 -5.51 1.74 -1.93
C LEU A 323 -4.40 1.87 -0.89
N VAL A 324 -3.64 0.79 -0.74
CA VAL A 324 -2.33 0.85 -0.09
C VAL A 324 -1.33 1.41 -1.10
N VAL A 325 -0.40 2.25 -0.67
CA VAL A 325 0.62 2.87 -1.54
C VAL A 325 2.02 2.56 -1.02
N ILE A 326 2.93 2.22 -1.93
CA ILE A 326 4.32 1.84 -1.57
C ILE A 326 5.36 2.68 -2.32
N PRO A 327 5.40 4.01 -2.14
CA PRO A 327 6.40 4.85 -2.78
C PRO A 327 7.81 4.44 -2.36
N LYS A 328 8.72 4.34 -3.32
CA LYS A 328 10.13 4.07 -3.06
C LYS A 328 10.90 5.39 -2.89
N SER A 329 11.68 5.50 -1.81
CA SER A 329 12.69 6.54 -1.68
C SER A 329 13.83 6.10 -0.77
N THR A 330 15.02 6.60 -1.05
CA THR A 330 16.20 6.49 -0.19
C THR A 330 16.61 7.84 0.40
N ASN A 331 15.94 8.92 -0.02
CA ASN A 331 16.20 10.27 0.46
C ASN A 331 15.35 10.56 1.71
N PRO A 332 15.96 10.91 2.86
CA PRO A 332 15.25 11.18 4.11
C PRO A 332 14.13 12.22 4.01
N LYS A 333 14.37 13.31 3.27
CA LYS A 333 13.37 14.37 3.09
C LYS A 333 12.14 13.85 2.35
N ARG A 334 12.34 13.09 1.26
CA ARG A 334 11.24 12.48 0.51
C ARG A 334 10.52 11.38 1.30
N LEU A 335 11.24 10.62 2.12
CA LEU A 335 10.62 9.64 3.01
C LEU A 335 9.66 10.31 4.00
N ARG A 336 10.07 11.42 4.61
CA ARG A 336 9.23 12.22 5.51
C ARG A 336 8.05 12.82 4.75
N GLU A 337 8.31 13.46 3.61
CA GLU A 337 7.28 14.07 2.77
C GLU A 337 6.20 13.06 2.36
N ASN A 338 6.58 11.87 1.90
CA ASN A 338 5.66 10.80 1.54
C ASN A 338 4.87 10.25 2.74
N PHE A 339 5.36 10.43 3.97
CA PHE A 339 4.70 10.01 5.20
C PHE A 339 3.69 11.03 5.72
N ASP A 340 3.94 12.32 5.51
CA ASP A 340 3.12 13.43 6.00
C ASP A 340 1.88 13.66 5.09
N ILE A 341 1.11 12.59 4.89
CA ILE A 341 -0.06 12.48 4.00
C ILE A 341 -1.38 12.18 4.73
N PHE A 342 -1.34 12.09 6.06
CA PHE A 342 -2.50 11.79 6.91
C PHE A 342 -3.12 13.03 7.58
N ASP A 343 -2.50 14.21 7.42
CA ASP A 343 -2.95 15.50 7.98
C ASP A 343 -3.82 16.33 7.02
N PHE A 344 -4.11 15.83 5.82
CA PHE A 344 -4.94 16.54 4.85
C PHE A 344 -5.83 15.58 4.06
N THR A 345 -6.85 16.13 3.41
CA THR A 345 -7.75 15.40 2.52
C THR A 345 -7.97 16.20 1.25
N LEU A 346 -8.05 15.49 0.13
CA LEU A 346 -8.52 16.02 -1.15
C LEU A 346 -10.05 16.07 -1.09
N ASP A 347 -10.62 17.21 -1.47
CA ASP A 347 -12.07 17.34 -1.54
C ASP A 347 -12.62 16.73 -2.84
N GLN A 348 -13.94 16.77 -3.01
CA GLN A 348 -14.60 16.10 -4.13
C GLN A 348 -14.22 16.70 -5.49
N ASP A 349 -13.93 18.00 -5.55
CA ASP A 349 -13.49 18.66 -6.78
C ASP A 349 -12.06 18.25 -7.12
N ASP A 350 -11.16 18.18 -6.12
CA ASP A 350 -9.80 17.69 -6.31
C ASP A 350 -9.78 16.24 -6.77
N MET A 351 -10.56 15.38 -6.11
CA MET A 351 -10.66 13.96 -6.47
C MET A 351 -11.16 13.79 -7.91
N LYS A 352 -12.19 14.54 -8.32
CA LYS A 352 -12.73 14.50 -9.68
C LYS A 352 -11.74 15.02 -10.73
N ALA A 353 -11.00 16.08 -10.40
CA ALA A 353 -9.97 16.62 -11.29
C ALA A 353 -8.83 15.61 -11.52
N LEU A 354 -8.40 14.92 -10.46
CA LEU A 354 -7.37 13.88 -10.54
C LEU A 354 -7.86 12.60 -11.20
N GLU A 355 -9.13 12.23 -11.01
CA GLU A 355 -9.78 11.14 -11.75
C GLU A 355 -9.70 11.38 -13.27
N GLY A 356 -9.93 12.62 -13.71
CA GLY A 356 -9.81 13.01 -15.12
C GLY A 356 -8.41 12.91 -15.74
N LEU A 357 -7.37 12.60 -14.95
CA LEU A 357 -6.01 12.41 -15.45
C LEU A 357 -5.73 10.99 -15.97
N ASP A 358 -6.64 10.02 -15.78
CA ASP A 358 -6.42 8.65 -16.23
C ASP A 358 -6.24 8.59 -17.76
N ARG A 359 -5.18 7.90 -18.19
CA ARG A 359 -4.84 7.69 -19.61
C ARG A 359 -4.92 6.20 -19.98
N GLY A 360 -5.39 5.37 -19.05
CA GLY A 360 -5.51 3.93 -19.23
C GLY A 360 -4.16 3.28 -19.56
N LYS A 361 -4.22 2.15 -20.29
CA LYS A 361 -3.04 1.32 -20.59
C LYS A 361 -1.89 2.07 -21.27
N THR A 362 -2.16 3.21 -21.94
CA THR A 362 -1.12 4.00 -22.64
C THR A 362 -0.11 4.67 -21.69
N ALA A 363 -0.47 4.83 -20.41
CA ALA A 363 0.43 5.36 -19.39
C ALA A 363 1.09 4.28 -18.52
N LYS A 364 0.88 2.99 -18.84
CA LYS A 364 1.53 1.88 -18.16
C LYS A 364 3.03 1.88 -18.47
N ILE A 365 3.84 1.91 -17.42
CA ILE A 365 5.30 1.90 -17.43
C ILE A 365 5.82 0.47 -17.49
N PHE A 366 5.24 -0.42 -16.68
CA PHE A 366 5.74 -1.79 -16.53
C PHE A 366 4.96 -2.74 -17.42
N THR A 367 5.20 -2.68 -18.73
CA THR A 367 4.75 -3.71 -19.68
C THR A 367 5.58 -4.99 -19.56
N PHE A 368 6.80 -4.90 -19.01
CA PHE A 368 7.83 -5.95 -19.02
C PHE A 368 8.27 -6.39 -20.42
N GLU A 369 7.79 -5.72 -21.47
CA GLU A 369 8.31 -5.87 -22.82
C GLU A 369 9.80 -5.49 -22.85
N GLY A 370 10.62 -6.33 -23.48
CA GLY A 370 12.07 -6.17 -23.52
C GLY A 370 12.79 -6.55 -22.22
N LEU A 371 12.08 -6.81 -21.11
CA LEU A 371 12.68 -7.31 -19.86
C LEU A 371 12.77 -8.84 -19.81
N GLY A 372 12.08 -9.56 -20.69
CA GLY A 372 12.16 -11.01 -20.85
C GLY A 372 12.11 -11.42 -22.32
N GLU A 373 12.65 -12.59 -22.64
CA GLU A 373 12.65 -13.13 -24.01
C GLU A 373 11.21 -13.44 -24.45
N LYS A 374 10.64 -12.68 -25.39
CA LYS A 374 9.28 -12.93 -25.93
C LYS A 374 8.19 -13.06 -24.85
N ILE A 375 8.32 -12.36 -23.73
CA ILE A 375 7.37 -12.43 -22.60
C ILE A 375 5.93 -12.12 -23.01
N THR A 376 5.75 -11.24 -23.99
CA THR A 376 4.43 -10.83 -24.52
C THR A 376 3.75 -11.94 -25.35
N GLU A 377 4.49 -12.96 -25.78
CA GLU A 377 3.94 -14.13 -26.49
C GLU A 377 3.43 -15.22 -25.51
N HIS A 378 3.67 -15.08 -24.21
CA HIS A 378 3.28 -16.09 -23.22
C HIS A 378 1.77 -16.03 -22.91
N PRO A 379 1.02 -17.15 -22.92
CA PRO A 379 -0.44 -17.15 -22.72
C PRO A 379 -0.93 -16.48 -21.43
N GLU A 380 -0.10 -16.50 -20.38
CA GLU A 380 -0.38 -15.86 -19.10
C GLU A 380 0.18 -14.44 -18.97
N TYR A 381 0.63 -13.82 -20.07
CA TYR A 381 1.01 -12.42 -20.07
C TYR A 381 -0.21 -11.55 -19.73
N PRO A 382 -0.17 -10.77 -18.62
CA PRO A 382 -1.38 -10.21 -18.04
C PRO A 382 -1.92 -8.99 -18.80
N PHE A 383 -1.14 -8.40 -19.70
CA PHE A 383 -1.38 -7.06 -20.23
C PHE A 383 -1.73 -7.05 -21.72
N TYR A 384 -2.22 -8.16 -22.26
CA TYR A 384 -2.74 -8.20 -23.63
C TYR A 384 -3.72 -7.04 -23.88
N GLU A 385 -3.66 -6.49 -25.10
CA GLU A 385 -4.62 -5.48 -25.55
C GLU A 385 -6.01 -6.09 -25.74
N ASN A 386 -6.06 -7.35 -26.20
CA ASN A 386 -7.26 -8.18 -26.33
C ASN A 386 -6.93 -9.60 -25.82
N LEU A 387 -7.64 -10.10 -24.80
CA LEU A 387 -7.54 -11.50 -24.42
C LEU A 387 -8.18 -12.33 -25.55
N PRO A 388 -7.48 -13.30 -26.19
CA PRO A 388 -8.19 -14.32 -26.93
C PRO A 388 -9.08 -15.08 -25.92
N GLU A 389 -10.34 -15.32 -26.28
CA GLU A 389 -11.24 -16.13 -25.48
C GLU A 389 -10.56 -17.47 -25.18
N ALA A 390 -10.50 -17.84 -23.89
CA ALA A 390 -9.89 -19.08 -23.46
C ALA A 390 -10.61 -20.25 -24.14
N SER A 391 -9.88 -21.00 -24.97
CA SER A 391 -10.35 -22.22 -25.62
C SER A 391 -10.52 -23.37 -24.64
#